data_AF-A0A2M9TB71-F1
#
_entry.id   AF-A0A2M9TB71-F1
#
_cell.length_a   1.000
_cell.length_b   1.000
_cell.length_c   1.000
_cell.angle_alpha   90.00
_cell.angle_beta   90.00
_cell.angle_gamma   90.00
#
_symmetry.space_group_name_H-M   'P 1'
#
loop_
_entity.id
_entity.type
_entity.pdbx_description
1 polymer ?
#
loop_
_entity_poly.entity_id
_entity_poly.type
_entity_poly.pdbx_seq_one_letter_code
_entity_poly.pdbx_strand_id
1 'polypeptide(L)' 'MFDDLFNLTSQQMGKFSDTVRDQFGQSIISDVFEPLLQDISGLQQMGELFQARAAEIDQLTGELQSIGSRP' A
#
# COMPACT_ATOMS: atom_id res chain seq x y z
N MET A 1 4.63 -6.26 -4.72
CA MET A 1 3.32 -6.79 -4.23
C MET A 1 2.24 -5.71 -4.27
N PHE A 2 2.34 -4.64 -3.48
CA PHE A 2 1.33 -3.57 -3.51
C PHE A 2 1.35 -2.80 -4.83
N ASP A 3 2.54 -2.50 -5.38
CA ASP A 3 2.65 -1.89 -6.73
C ASP A 3 2.01 -2.77 -7.81
N ASP A 4 2.23 -4.09 -7.77
CA ASP A 4 1.63 -5.04 -8.72
C ASP A 4 0.11 -5.07 -8.60
N LEU A 5 -0.40 -5.07 -7.37
CA LEU A 5 -1.84 -5.05 -7.09
C LEU A 5 -2.48 -3.72 -7.53
N PHE A 6 -1.80 -2.59 -7.28
CA PHE A 6 -2.24 -1.27 -7.72
C PHE A 6 -2.31 -1.21 -9.25
N ASN A 7 -1.24 -1.64 -9.91
CA ASN A 7 -1.16 -1.66 -11.37
C ASN A 7 -2.23 -2.56 -11.99
N LEU A 8 -2.44 -3.76 -11.44
CA LEU A 8 -3.50 -4.66 -11.89
C LEU A 8 -4.88 -4.01 -11.73
N THR A 9 -5.17 -3.44 -10.56
CA THR A 9 -6.45 -2.79 -10.26
C THR A 9 -6.70 -1.60 -11.18
N SER A 10 -5.68 -0.77 -11.39
CA SER A 10 -5.73 0.39 -12.28
C SER A 10 -5.99 -0.02 -13.74
N GLN A 11 -5.34 -1.09 -14.21
CA GLN A 11 -5.60 -1.63 -15.55
C GLN A 11 -7.03 -2.15 -15.71
N GLN A 12 -7.58 -2.81 -14.69
CA GLN A 12 -8.97 -3.28 -14.73
C GLN A 12 -9.96 -2.13 -14.70
N MET A 13 -9.72 -1.10 -13.87
CA MET A 13 -10.50 0.14 -13.87
C MET A 13 -10.48 0.80 -15.24
N GLY A 14 -9.32 0.91 -15.89
CA GLY A 14 -9.19 1.48 -17.24
C GLY A 14 -10.00 0.71 -18.27
N LYS A 15 -9.84 -0.62 -18.34
CA LYS A 15 -10.61 -1.48 -19.24
C LYS A 15 -12.12 -1.38 -19.00
N PHE A 16 -12.54 -1.28 -17.74
CA PHE A 16 -13.94 -1.11 -17.39
C PHE A 16 -14.45 0.26 -17.84
N SER A 17 -13.72 1.32 -17.54
CA SER A 17 -14.02 2.71 -17.92
C SER A 17 -14.21 2.87 -19.43
N ASP A 18 -13.39 2.22 -20.24
CA ASP A 18 -13.49 2.25 -21.70
C ASP A 18 -14.82 1.68 -22.24
N THR A 19 -15.49 0.82 -21.46
CA THR A 19 -16.72 0.13 -21.88
C THR A 19 -18.00 0.77 -21.34
N VAL A 20 -17.93 1.59 -20.30
CA VAL A 20 -19.11 2.14 -19.64
C VAL A 20 -19.39 3.57 -20.09
N ARG A 21 -20.65 3.87 -20.40
CA ARG A 21 -21.12 5.23 -20.74
C ARG A 21 -22.32 5.69 -19.94
N ASP A 22 -22.91 4.81 -19.14
CA ASP A 22 -24.03 5.14 -18.29
C ASP A 22 -23.57 5.61 -16.90
N GLN A 23 -24.49 6.25 -16.19
CA GLN A 23 -24.22 6.81 -14.87
C GLN A 23 -23.91 5.74 -13.83
N PHE A 24 -24.45 4.53 -13.98
CA PHE A 24 -24.24 3.44 -13.04
C PHE A 24 -22.83 2.84 -13.16
N GLY A 25 -22.34 2.65 -14.39
CA GLY A 25 -20.97 2.25 -14.65
C GLY A 25 -19.98 3.30 -14.15
N GLN A 26 -20.28 4.57 -14.33
CA GLN A 26 -19.46 5.65 -13.76
C GLN A 26 -19.47 5.63 -12.23
N SER A 27 -20.60 5.32 -11.57
CA SER A 27 -20.63 5.20 -10.11
C SER A 27 -19.83 3.99 -9.60
N ILE A 28 -19.73 2.89 -10.37
CA ILE A 28 -18.83 1.78 -10.02
C ILE A 28 -17.37 2.24 -10.00
N ILE A 29 -16.96 3.13 -10.91
CA ILE A 29 -15.60 3.66 -10.92
C ILE A 29 -15.35 4.50 -9.67
N SER A 30 -16.22 5.46 -9.38
CA SER A 30 -16.05 6.36 -8.23
C SER A 30 -16.24 5.69 -6.87
N ASP A 31 -17.15 4.72 -6.78
CA ASP A 31 -17.59 4.18 -5.49
C ASP A 31 -16.85 2.88 -5.14
N VAL A 32 -16.20 2.24 -6.12
CA VAL A 32 -15.49 0.97 -5.93
C VAL A 32 -14.03 1.07 -6.34
N PHE A 33 -13.73 1.40 -7.59
CA PHE A 33 -12.35 1.36 -8.08
C PHE A 33 -11.47 2.45 -7.46
N GLU A 34 -11.96 3.69 -7.38
CA GLU A 34 -11.21 4.79 -6.79
C GLU A 34 -10.87 4.54 -5.31
N PRO A 35 -11.83 4.19 -4.43
CA PRO A 35 -11.53 3.82 -3.04
C PRO A 35 -10.58 2.64 -2.93
N LEU A 36 -10.75 1.61 -3.74
CA LEU A 36 -9.87 0.43 -3.72
C LEU A 36 -8.41 0.79 -4.05
N LEU A 37 -8.19 1.68 -5.02
CA LEU A 37 -6.84 2.17 -5.35
C LEU A 37 -6.25 3.02 -4.21
N GLN A 38 -7.07 3.82 -3.53
CA GLN A 38 -6.64 4.56 -2.34
C GLN A 38 -6.26 3.61 -1.19
N ASP A 39 -7.06 2.57 -0.94
CA ASP A 39 -6.79 1.58 0.10
C ASP A 39 -5.49 0.82 -0.17
N ILE A 40 -5.24 0.40 -1.41
CA ILE A 40 -3.98 -0.26 -1.79
C ILE A 40 -2.79 0.66 -1.53
N SER A 41 -2.91 1.95 -1.90
CA SER A 41 -1.86 2.95 -1.67
C SER A 41 -1.62 3.19 -0.17
N GLY A 42 -2.69 3.23 0.63
CA GLY A 42 -2.60 3.35 2.09
C GLY A 42 -1.92 2.15 2.74
N LEU A 43 -2.24 0.93 2.29
CA LEU A 43 -1.59 -0.29 2.76
C LEU A 43 -0.10 -0.33 2.41
N GLN A 44 0.29 0.16 1.23
CA GLN A 44 1.69 0.29 0.84
C GLN A 44 2.45 1.21 1.79
N GLN A 45 1.92 2.42 2.04
CA GLN A 45 2.53 3.38 2.96
C GLN A 45 2.63 2.82 4.38
N MET A 46 1.60 2.13 4.84
CA MET A 46 1.63 1.47 6.16
C MET A 46 2.70 0.38 6.22
N GLY A 47 2.86 -0.40 5.15
CA GLY A 47 3.92 -1.41 5.04
C GLY A 47 5.31 -0.80 5.09
N GLU A 48 5.55 0.28 4.35
CA GLU A 48 6.83 1.01 4.35
C GLU A 48 7.15 1.58 5.74
N LEU A 49 6.16 2.21 6.39
CA LEU A 49 6.31 2.72 7.75
C LEU A 49 6.63 1.59 8.75
N PHE A 50 5.94 0.45 8.62
CA PHE A 50 6.21 -0.71 9.48
C PHE A 50 7.65 -1.21 9.32
N GLN A 51 8.15 -1.32 8.09
CA GLN A 51 9.54 -1.74 7.82
C GLN A 51 10.55 -0.74 8.39
N ALA A 52 10.31 0.55 8.24
CA ALA A 52 11.16 1.59 8.82
C ALA A 52 11.22 1.47 10.36
N ARG A 53 10.07 1.28 11.01
CA ARG A 53 10.00 1.08 12.47
C ARG A 53 10.67 -0.21 12.93
N ALA A 54 10.53 -1.30 12.17
CA ALA A 54 11.20 -2.56 12.48
C ALA A 54 12.73 -2.39 12.44
N ALA A 55 13.26 -1.72 11.41
CA ALA A 55 14.68 -1.44 11.29
C ALA A 55 15.21 -0.54 12.43
N GLU A 56 14.45 0.47 12.84
CA GLU A 56 14.78 1.30 14.00
C GLU A 56 14.86 0.48 15.29
N ILE A 57 13.91 -0.43 15.52
CA ILE A 57 13.90 -1.32 16.69
C ILE A 57 15.10 -2.27 16.67
N ASP A 58 15.41 -2.87 15.53
CA ASP A 58 16.55 -3.77 15.37
C ASP A 58 17.88 -3.05 15.66
N GLN A 59 18.02 -1.81 15.15
CA GLN A 59 19.19 -0.97 15.43
C GLN A 59 19.32 -0.67 16.93
N LEU A 60 18.26 -0.17 17.57
CA LEU A 60 18.26 0.15 19.01
C LEU A 60 18.56 -1.08 19.87
N THR A 61 18.03 -2.23 19.49
CA THR A 61 18.27 -3.50 20.19
C THR A 61 19.74 -3.90 20.08
N GLY A 62 20.35 -3.78 18.89
CA GLY A 62 21.78 -4.02 18.70
C GLY A 62 22.67 -3.06 19.50
N GLU A 63 22.31 -1.77 19.54
CA GLU A 63 23.01 -0.78 20.36
C GLU A 63 22.97 -1.15 21.86
N LEU A 64 21.79 -1.50 22.38
CA LEU A 64 21.63 -1.90 23.78
C LEU A 64 22.44 -3.15 24.12
N GLN A 65 22.46 -4.15 23.23
CA GLN A 65 23.27 -5.36 23.39
C GLN A 65 24.76 -5.05 23.42
N SER A 66 25.23 -4.10 22.59
CA SER A 66 26.63 -3.69 22.57
C SER A 66 27.09 -3.02 23.88
N ILE A 67 26.18 -2.32 24.56
CA ILE A 67 26.44 -1.73 25.89
C ILE A 67 26.51 -2.83 26.95
N GLY A 68 25.56 -3.77 26.95
CA GLY A 68 25.53 -4.88 27.91
C GLY A 68 26.64 -5.92 27.74
N SER A 69 27.31 -5.92 26.58
CA SER A 69 28.42 -6.83 26.25
C SER A 69 29.80 -6.22 26.52
N ARG A 70 29.87 -4.98 27.02
CA ARG A 70 31.14 -4.40 27.49
C ARG A 70 31.48 -5.00 28.87
N PRO A 71 32.67 -5.61 29.06
CA PRO A 71 33.09 -6.19 30.33
C PRO A 71 33.26 -5.12 31.44
#